data_AF-A0A520KAN4-F1
#
_entry.id   AF-A0A520KAN4-F1
#
_cell.length_a   1.000
_cell.length_b   1.000
_cell.length_c   1.000
_cell.angle_alpha   90.00
_cell.angle_beta   90.00
_cell.angle_gamma   90.00
#
_symmetry.space_group_name_H-M   'P 1'
#
loop_
_entity.id
_entity.type
_entity.pdbx_description
1 polymer ?
#
loop_
_entity_poly.entity_id
_entity_poly.type
_entity_poly.pdbx_seq_one_letter_code
_entity_poly.pdbx_strand_id
1 'polypeptide(L)'
;MGNNLARPFYAVAYVVVLLYYITMSALNVVYLALRGTIKPEKKVINTVLRKEISQTFLANSITLTPGTLTIDVDNKAQKLTVTVLTPRDQSAIIPFEKYIKGMFE
;
A
#
# COMPACT_ATOMS: atom_id res chain seq x y z
N MET A 1 7.52 18.83 -20.63
CA MET A 1 7.58 17.60 -21.45
C MET A 1 7.66 16.41 -20.51
N GLY A 2 6.61 15.58 -20.47
CA GLY A 2 6.55 14.40 -19.60
C GLY A 2 7.53 13.32 -20.04
N ASN A 3 8.31 12.80 -19.11
CA ASN A 3 9.20 11.66 -19.35
C ASN A 3 8.34 10.39 -19.51
N ASN A 4 7.76 10.22 -20.69
CA ASN A 4 6.95 9.04 -21.04
C ASN A 4 7.74 7.72 -20.91
N LEU A 5 9.08 7.79 -20.98
CA LEU A 5 9.98 6.66 -20.78
C LEU A 5 10.16 6.24 -19.31
N ALA A 6 9.87 7.13 -18.34
CA ALA A 6 10.03 6.82 -16.92
C ALA A 6 8.84 6.04 -16.33
N ARG A 7 7.65 6.15 -16.94
CA ARG A 7 6.43 5.46 -16.49
C ARG A 7 6.57 3.93 -16.44
N PRO A 8 7.08 3.24 -17.49
CA PRO A 8 7.31 1.80 -17.43
C PRO A 8 8.36 1.43 -16.36
N PHE A 9 9.38 2.27 -16.14
CA PHE A 9 10.35 2.05 -15.06
C PHE A 9 9.68 2.09 -13.67
N TYR A 10 8.83 3.08 -13.39
CA TYR A 10 8.07 3.14 -12.14
C TYR A 10 7.11 1.95 -11.98
N ALA A 11 6.51 1.48 -13.07
CA ALA A 11 5.64 0.30 -13.05
C ALA A 11 6.40 -0.98 -12.68
N VAL A 12 7.56 -1.22 -13.31
CA VAL A 12 8.43 -2.37 -12.97
C VAL A 12 8.93 -2.27 -11.54
N ALA A 13 9.42 -1.10 -11.12
CA ALA A 13 9.87 -0.86 -9.75
C ALA A 13 8.74 -1.09 -8.74
N TYR A 14 7.51 -0.62 -9.04
CA TYR A 14 6.32 -0.87 -8.23
C TYR A 14 6.06 -2.37 -8.06
N VAL A 15 6.07 -3.15 -9.15
CA VAL A 15 5.80 -4.60 -9.09
C VAL A 15 6.87 -5.33 -8.27
N VAL A 16 8.15 -5.02 -8.48
CA VAL A 16 9.26 -5.63 -7.72
C VAL A 16 9.14 -5.33 -6.23
N VAL A 17 8.87 -4.07 -5.87
CA VAL A 17 8.68 -3.66 -4.47
C VAL A 17 7.44 -4.31 -3.87
N LEU A 18 6.33 -4.36 -4.61
CA LEU A 18 5.10 -5.02 -4.16
C LEU A 18 5.34 -6.50 -3.85
N LEU A 19 5.99 -7.25 -4.75
CA LEU A 19 6.32 -8.65 -4.52
C LEU A 19 7.20 -8.84 -3.28
N TYR A 20 8.21 -7.99 -3.10
CA TYR A 20 9.06 -8.03 -1.91
C TYR A 20 8.25 -7.87 -0.61
N TYR A 21 7.36 -6.86 -0.55
CA TYR A 21 6.52 -6.63 0.62
C TYR A 21 5.49 -7.73 0.85
N ILE A 22 4.93 -8.32 -0.21
CA ILE A 22 4.04 -9.48 -0.12
C ILE A 22 4.77 -10.65 0.53
N THR A 23 5.95 -11.02 0.03
CA THR A 23 6.72 -12.16 0.57
C THR A 23 7.14 -11.93 2.02
N MET A 24 7.69 -10.76 2.34
CA MET A 24 8.12 -10.44 3.70
C MET A 24 6.95 -10.40 4.69
N SER A 25 5.81 -9.84 4.27
CA SER A 25 4.64 -9.76 5.13
C SER A 25 3.95 -11.12 5.29
N ALA A 26 3.99 -11.99 4.28
CA ALA A 26 3.47 -13.36 4.38
C ALA A 26 4.20 -14.13 5.49
N LEU A 27 5.54 -14.08 5.52
CA LEU A 27 6.34 -14.71 6.57
C LEU A 27 6.01 -14.16 7.96
N ASN A 28 5.88 -12.83 8.08
CA ASN A 28 5.51 -12.18 9.33
C ASN A 28 4.11 -12.60 9.81
N VAL A 29 3.13 -12.66 8.91
CA VAL A 29 1.76 -13.09 9.23
C VAL A 29 1.73 -14.53 9.71
N VAL A 30 2.46 -15.45 9.05
CA VAL A 30 2.56 -16.85 9.51
C VAL A 30 3.14 -16.91 10.92
N TYR A 31 4.24 -16.18 11.18
CA TYR A 31 4.85 -16.12 12.51
C TYR A 31 3.89 -15.58 13.59
N LEU A 32 3.14 -14.52 13.28
CA LEU A 32 2.16 -13.93 14.19
C LEU A 32 0.97 -14.86 14.45
N ALA A 33 0.49 -15.56 13.41
CA ALA A 33 -0.58 -16.53 13.52
C ALA A 33 -0.19 -17.70 14.43
N LEU A 34 1.04 -18.21 14.32
CA LEU A 34 1.57 -19.26 15.18
C LEU A 34 1.68 -18.82 16.66
N ARG A 35 1.96 -17.53 16.92
CA ARG A 35 2.03 -16.97 18.27
C ARG A 35 0.69 -16.51 18.84
N GLY A 36 -0.39 -16.57 18.06
CA GLY A 36 -1.71 -16.05 18.46
C GLY A 36 -1.71 -14.55 18.78
N THR A 37 -0.72 -13.79 18.31
CA THR A 37 -0.58 -12.36 18.64
C THR A 37 -1.15 -11.50 17.52
N ILE A 38 -2.47 -11.35 17.51
CA ILE A 38 -3.18 -10.52 16.53
C ILE A 38 -3.89 -9.38 17.28
N LYS A 39 -3.61 -8.14 16.90
CA LYS A 39 -4.20 -6.94 17.49
C LYS A 39 -4.60 -5.99 16.36
N PRO A 40 -5.81 -6.14 15.81
CA PRO A 40 -6.24 -5.35 14.68
C PRO A 40 -6.40 -3.88 15.09
N GLU A 41 -5.88 -2.98 14.26
CA GLU A 41 -5.97 -1.53 14.46
C GLU A 41 -6.43 -0.86 13.17
N LYS A 42 -7.36 0.08 13.29
CA LYS A 42 -7.81 0.92 12.19
C LYS A 42 -6.90 2.15 12.10
N LYS A 43 -6.37 2.43 10.92
CA LYS A 43 -5.55 3.62 10.63
C LYS A 43 -6.13 4.39 9.45
N VAL A 44 -6.06 5.71 9.54
CA VAL A 44 -6.41 6.62 8.43
C VAL A 44 -5.11 7.14 7.82
N ILE A 45 -4.96 6.95 6.52
CA ILE A 45 -3.81 7.34 5.73
C ILE A 45 -4.22 8.49 4.81
N ASN A 46 -3.52 9.62 4.92
CA ASN A 46 -3.66 10.71 3.96
C ASN A 46 -2.64 10.49 2.83
N THR A 47 -3.10 10.47 1.58
CA THR A 47 -2.22 10.30 0.41
C THR A 47 -2.07 11.60 -0.37
N VAL A 48 -0.92 11.82 -1.01
CA VAL A 48 -0.73 12.96 -1.91
C VAL A 48 -1.26 12.69 -3.33
N LEU A 49 -1.70 11.46 -3.62
CA LEU A 49 -2.24 11.05 -4.92
C LEU A 49 -3.59 11.71 -5.17
N ARG A 50 -3.71 12.40 -6.30
CA ARG A 50 -4.88 13.18 -6.71
C ARG A 50 -5.81 12.43 -7.65
N LYS A 51 -5.27 11.52 -8.48
CA LYS A 51 -6.08 10.76 -9.44
C LYS A 51 -6.73 9.56 -8.75
N GLU A 52 -8.01 9.33 -9.03
CA GLU A 52 -8.76 8.19 -8.48
C GLU A 52 -8.11 6.85 -8.80
N ILE A 53 -7.61 6.68 -10.04
CA ILE A 53 -6.91 5.44 -10.42
C ILE A 53 -5.65 5.22 -9.57
N SER A 54 -4.91 6.28 -9.26
CA SER A 54 -3.71 6.21 -8.41
C SER A 54 -4.07 5.80 -6.99
N GLN A 55 -5.13 6.39 -6.42
CA GLN A 55 -5.63 6.05 -5.09
C GLN A 55 -6.13 4.59 -5.03
N THR A 56 -6.82 4.12 -6.07
CA THR A 56 -7.25 2.72 -6.20
C THR A 56 -6.05 1.76 -6.27
N PHE A 57 -5.01 2.08 -7.03
CA PHE A 57 -3.78 1.28 -7.06
C PHE A 57 -3.11 1.21 -5.68
N LEU A 58 -3.08 2.34 -4.94
CA LEU A 58 -2.54 2.37 -3.58
C LEU A 58 -3.36 1.50 -2.64
N ALA A 59 -4.69 1.62 -2.68
CA ALA A 59 -5.61 0.80 -1.90
C ALA A 59 -5.42 -0.71 -2.15
N ASN A 60 -5.26 -1.10 -3.42
CA ASN A 60 -5.00 -2.48 -3.81
C ASN A 60 -3.62 -2.96 -3.33
N SER A 61 -2.59 -2.13 -3.42
CA SER A 61 -1.24 -2.46 -2.92
C SER A 61 -1.26 -2.79 -1.44
N ILE A 62 -2.01 -1.99 -0.67
CA ILE A 62 -2.19 -2.18 0.77
C ILE A 62 -2.96 -3.48 1.03
N THR A 63 -4.08 -3.72 0.36
CA THR A 63 -4.86 -4.97 0.55
C THR A 63 -4.07 -6.23 0.16
N LEU A 64 -3.25 -6.15 -0.89
CA LEU A 64 -2.42 -7.27 -1.33
C LEU A 64 -1.27 -7.58 -0.37
N THR A 65 -0.85 -6.63 0.46
CA THR A 65 0.21 -6.84 1.45
C THR A 65 -0.35 -7.63 2.64
N PRO A 66 0.11 -8.86 2.91
CA PRO A 66 -0.46 -9.69 3.96
C PRO A 66 -0.53 -9.00 5.34
N GLY A 67 -1.71 -9.11 5.95
CA GLY A 67 -2.00 -8.52 7.24
C GLY A 67 -2.40 -7.05 7.21
N THR A 68 -2.72 -6.50 6.04
CA THR A 68 -3.42 -5.22 5.88
C THR A 68 -4.65 -5.37 4.99
N LEU A 69 -5.64 -4.52 5.19
CA LEU A 69 -6.87 -4.47 4.41
C LEU A 69 -7.34 -3.02 4.28
N THR A 70 -7.58 -2.56 3.05
CA THR A 70 -8.25 -1.27 2.84
C THR A 70 -9.76 -1.44 3.02
N ILE A 71 -10.36 -0.63 3.91
CA ILE A 71 -11.81 -0.62 4.19
C ILE A 71 -12.52 0.37 3.29
N ASP A 72 -11.94 1.56 3.13
CA ASP A 72 -12.59 2.69 2.47
C ASP A 72 -11.56 3.62 1.81
N VAL A 73 -11.98 4.28 0.74
CA VAL A 73 -11.19 5.25 -0.01
C VAL A 73 -12.06 6.48 -0.28
N ASP A 74 -11.77 7.58 0.42
CA ASP A 74 -12.35 8.88 0.15
C ASP A 74 -11.47 9.63 -0.86
N ASN A 75 -11.86 9.52 -2.14
CA ASN A 75 -11.09 10.12 -3.23
C ASN A 75 -11.00 11.64 -3.13
N LYS A 76 -12.07 12.29 -2.63
CA LYS A 76 -12.16 13.75 -2.54
C LYS A 76 -11.28 14.30 -1.41
N ALA A 77 -11.26 13.60 -0.27
CA ALA A 77 -10.41 13.97 0.86
C ALA A 77 -8.98 13.41 0.76
N GLN A 78 -8.70 12.56 -0.23
CA GLN A 78 -7.43 11.84 -0.40
C GLN A 78 -7.08 10.99 0.84
N LYS A 79 -8.08 10.26 1.36
CA LYS A 79 -7.96 9.46 2.58
C LYS A 79 -8.24 7.99 2.32
N LEU A 80 -7.36 7.12 2.80
CA LEU A 80 -7.56 5.68 2.81
C LEU A 80 -7.73 5.22 4.25
N THR A 81 -8.82 4.51 4.50
CA THR A 81 -9.04 3.86 5.79
C THR A 81 -8.58 2.41 5.68
N VAL A 82 -7.63 2.02 6.52
CA VAL A 82 -7.03 0.69 6.47
C VAL A 82 -7.09 0.01 7.84
N THR A 83 -7.21 -1.31 7.84
CA THR A 83 -7.02 -2.14 9.02
C THR A 83 -5.72 -2.89 8.90
N VAL A 84 -4.94 -2.92 9.98
CA VAL A 84 -3.70 -3.69 10.08
C VAL A 84 -3.86 -4.77 11.16
N LEU A 85 -3.43 -6.01 10.90
CA LEU A 85 -3.53 -7.12 11.86
C LEU A 85 -2.64 -6.93 13.10
N THR A 86 -1.60 -6.11 12.97
CA THR A 86 -0.69 -5.76 14.06
C THR A 86 -0.30 -4.28 13.98
N PRO A 87 -0.04 -3.64 15.13
CA PRO A 87 0.51 -2.29 15.17
C PRO A 87 1.79 -2.23 14.35
N ARG A 88 1.79 -1.37 13.34
CA ARG A 88 2.94 -1.09 12.46
C ARG A 88 2.95 0.39 12.12
N ASP A 89 4.13 0.94 11.87
CA ASP A 89 4.26 2.34 11.46
C ASP A 89 3.56 2.62 10.13
N GLN A 90 2.98 3.80 10.01
CA GLN A 90 2.23 4.19 8.81
C GLN A 90 3.13 4.21 7.57
N SER A 91 4.39 4.65 7.71
CA SER A 91 5.39 4.69 6.63
C SER A 91 5.66 3.30 6.03
N ALA A 92 5.58 2.24 6.82
CA ALA A 92 5.73 0.87 6.36
C ALA A 92 4.52 0.37 5.55
N ILE A 93 3.37 1.06 5.63
CA ILE A 93 2.14 0.74 4.89
C ILE A 93 2.10 1.45 3.52
N ILE A 94 2.77 2.60 3.38
CA ILE A 94 2.71 3.47 2.18
C ILE A 94 3.99 3.56 1.33
N PRO A 95 4.85 2.53 1.20
CA PRO A 95 6.04 2.64 0.37
C PRO A 95 5.70 2.81 -1.13
N PHE A 96 4.45 2.52 -1.53
CA PHE A 96 4.02 2.47 -2.92
C PHE A 96 3.70 3.83 -3.55
N GLU A 97 3.44 4.86 -2.72
CA GLU A 97 2.91 6.15 -3.17
C GLU A 97 3.82 6.82 -4.23
N LYS A 98 5.14 6.79 -4.01
CA LYS A 98 6.14 7.33 -4.94
C LYS A 98 6.07 6.67 -6.32
N TYR A 99 5.93 5.35 -6.36
CA TYR A 99 5.95 4.60 -7.62
C TYR A 99 4.63 4.79 -8.39
N ILE A 100 3.51 4.76 -7.68
CA ILE A 100 2.18 4.96 -8.26
C ILE A 100 2.06 6.37 -8.83
N LYS A 101 2.59 7.38 -8.11
CA LYS A 101 2.64 8.75 -8.61
C LYS A 101 3.40 8.85 -9.92
N GLY A 102 4.62 8.30 -9.98
CA GLY A 102 5.43 8.31 -11.21
C GLY A 102 4.83 7.53 -12.40
N MET A 103 3.95 6.56 -12.12
CA MET A 103 3.25 5.80 -13.16
C MET A 103 2.03 6.55 -13.72
N PHE A 104 1.22 7.16 -12.85
CA PHE A 104 -0.11 7.66 -13.23
C PHE A 104 -0.27 9.17 -13.22
N GLU A 105 0.54 9.92 -12.48
CA GLU A 105 0.46 11.39 -12.39
C GLU A 105 1.47 12.08 -13.30
#